data_AF-A0A7X5F9L0-F1
#
_entry.id   AF-A0A7X5F9L0-F1
#
_cell.length_a   1.000
_cell.length_b   1.000
_cell.length_c   1.000
_cell.angle_alpha   90.00
_cell.angle_beta   90.00
_cell.angle_gamma   90.00
#
_symmetry.space_group_name_H-M   'P 1'
#
loop_
_entity.id
_entity.type
_entity.pdbx_description
1 polymer ?
#
loop_
_entity_poly.entity_id
_entity_poly.type
_entity_poly.pdbx_seq_one_letter_code
_entity_poly.pdbx_strand_id
1 'polypeptide(L)'
;MRVVLLVFSFLIFLSFASESSAQSSSYQSFNVTTVKKPGGITQYFSKKPWEGLFSAKKFSRNDQSELKNIQTTLQASLLDLPTTHTAALKELEVRKDKHESRGLANSQMMILNTESIATDEELRAVFTHEMGHIVDLGMLTTNSYTKTVFWTSGTQVYANDPSLDFYHLSWIDYKTKSPLAVRGDFISGYAMTSPFEDFAESYLFYRLHGEKFRQISTYSKVLAAKYEFMKNQVFKGVEYQTQKAENGFLHNLIWDATLVKF
;
A
#
# COMPACT_ATOMS: atom_id res chain seq x y z
N MET A 1 -21.99 34.98 52.41
CA MET A 1 -21.43 35.20 51.06
C MET A 1 -21.02 33.83 50.50
N ARG A 2 -21.60 33.44 49.35
CA ARG A 2 -21.35 32.22 48.52
C ARG A 2 -21.60 30.86 49.18
N VAL A 3 -22.74 30.18 48.97
CA VAL A 3 -23.41 29.61 47.77
C VAL A 3 -23.22 28.09 47.75
N VAL A 4 -24.32 27.40 48.07
CA VAL A 4 -24.58 25.97 47.83
C VAL A 4 -25.09 25.85 46.40
N LEU A 5 -24.52 24.97 45.58
CA LEU A 5 -25.12 24.56 44.31
C LEU A 5 -25.07 23.04 44.18
N LEU A 6 -26.25 22.43 44.36
CA LEU A 6 -26.60 21.08 43.95
C LEU A 6 -26.92 21.12 42.44
N VAL A 7 -26.18 20.36 41.64
CA VAL A 7 -26.51 20.16 40.22
C VAL A 7 -27.31 18.87 40.11
N PHE A 8 -28.59 19.01 39.78
CA PHE A 8 -29.47 17.93 39.36
C PHE A 8 -29.22 17.62 37.88
N SER A 9 -29.07 16.33 37.57
CA SER A 9 -29.04 15.81 36.20
C SER A 9 -30.44 15.83 35.60
N PHE A 10 -30.58 16.38 34.40
CA PHE A 10 -31.77 16.19 33.56
C PHE A 10 -31.33 15.68 32.19
N LEU A 11 -31.71 14.42 31.90
CA LEU A 11 -31.65 13.84 30.56
C LEU A 11 -32.64 14.56 29.65
N ILE A 12 -32.19 14.96 28.47
CA ILE A 12 -33.05 15.33 27.35
C ILE A 12 -32.72 14.38 26.19
N PHE A 13 -33.70 13.55 25.83
CA PHE A 13 -33.73 12.80 24.59
C PHE A 13 -34.03 13.76 23.43
N LEU A 14 -33.13 13.86 22.45
CA LEU A 14 -33.44 14.43 21.14
C LEU A 14 -33.52 13.28 20.12
N SER A 15 -34.73 12.99 19.66
CA SER A 15 -34.99 12.19 18.47
C SER A 15 -34.77 13.07 17.24
N PHE A 16 -33.78 12.72 16.41
CA PHE A 16 -33.67 13.23 15.05
C PHE A 16 -34.23 12.19 14.09
N ALA A 17 -35.44 12.46 13.59
CA ALA A 17 -35.88 11.91 12.32
C ALA A 17 -35.20 12.72 11.21
N SER A 18 -34.46 12.03 10.32
CA SER A 18 -34.05 12.61 9.05
C SER A 18 -34.49 11.65 7.94
N GLU A 19 -35.40 12.16 7.12
CA GLU A 19 -35.83 11.56 5.87
C GLU A 19 -34.65 11.57 4.90
N SER A 20 -34.25 10.40 4.41
CA SER A 20 -33.36 10.31 3.24
C SER A 20 -34.20 9.84 2.05
N SER A 21 -34.37 10.75 1.10
CA SER A 21 -34.91 10.46 -0.22
C SER A 21 -33.83 9.77 -1.05
N ALA A 22 -33.90 8.45 -1.11
CA ALA A 22 -33.08 7.65 -2.01
C ALA A 22 -33.54 7.88 -3.47
N GLN A 23 -32.77 8.65 -4.23
CA GLN A 23 -32.84 8.63 -5.68
C GLN A 23 -32.30 7.27 -6.18
N SER A 24 -33.17 6.48 -6.78
CA SER A 24 -32.84 5.23 -7.46
C SER A 24 -32.01 5.51 -8.71
N SER A 25 -30.72 5.12 -8.71
CA SER A 25 -29.97 4.96 -9.95
C SER A 25 -30.17 3.54 -10.48
N SER A 26 -30.56 3.46 -11.75
CA SER A 26 -30.86 2.24 -12.49
C SER A 26 -29.62 1.36 -12.63
N TYR A 27 -29.71 0.11 -12.16
CA TYR A 27 -28.74 -0.95 -12.37
C TYR A 27 -28.57 -1.24 -13.88
N GLN A 28 -27.42 -0.88 -14.44
CA GLN A 28 -26.98 -1.37 -15.75
C GLN A 28 -26.35 -2.76 -15.60
N SER A 29 -26.66 -3.63 -16.56
CA SER A 29 -26.27 -5.04 -16.67
C SER A 29 -24.75 -5.28 -16.56
N PHE A 30 -24.41 -6.37 -15.85
CA PHE A 30 -23.06 -6.85 -15.57
C PHE A 30 -22.28 -7.23 -16.84
N ASN A 31 -21.25 -6.46 -17.18
CA ASN A 31 -20.27 -6.83 -18.19
C ASN A 31 -19.00 -7.35 -17.50
N VAL A 32 -18.73 -8.65 -17.68
CA VAL A 32 -17.45 -9.30 -17.35
C VAL A 32 -16.50 -9.03 -18.51
N THR A 33 -15.45 -8.24 -18.28
CA THR A 33 -14.39 -8.05 -19.28
C THR A 33 -13.44 -9.22 -19.20
N THR A 34 -13.08 -9.82 -20.34
CA THR A 34 -12.04 -10.88 -20.40
C THR A 34 -10.80 -10.28 -21.04
N VAL A 35 -9.66 -10.34 -20.35
CA VAL A 35 -8.35 -9.94 -20.92
C VAL A 35 -7.50 -11.18 -21.05
N LYS A 36 -7.13 -11.55 -22.29
CA LYS A 36 -6.13 -12.61 -22.54
C LYS A 36 -4.74 -11.99 -22.55
N LYS A 37 -3.90 -12.34 -21.57
CA LYS A 37 -2.45 -12.10 -21.60
C LYS A 37 -1.74 -13.24 -22.37
N PRO A 38 -0.56 -13.00 -22.98
CA PRO A 38 0.26 -14.07 -23.58
C PRO A 38 0.65 -15.06 -22.48
N GLY A 39 0.30 -16.34 -22.65
CA GLY A 39 0.52 -17.38 -21.62
C GLY A 39 -0.73 -18.18 -21.22
N GLY A 40 -1.91 -17.90 -21.79
CA GLY A 40 -3.07 -18.81 -21.72
C GLY A 40 -3.87 -18.80 -20.41
N ILE A 41 -3.58 -17.91 -19.47
CA ILE A 41 -4.38 -17.76 -18.25
C ILE A 41 -5.54 -16.81 -18.56
N THR A 42 -6.76 -17.34 -18.63
CA THR A 42 -8.00 -16.56 -18.62
C THR A 42 -8.29 -16.17 -17.17
N GLN A 43 -8.13 -14.89 -16.83
CA GLN A 43 -8.53 -14.37 -15.51
C GLN A 43 -9.95 -13.82 -15.59
N TYR A 44 -10.80 -14.26 -14.66
CA TYR A 44 -12.16 -13.76 -14.51
C TYR A 44 -12.16 -12.61 -13.51
N PHE A 45 -12.59 -11.42 -13.96
CA PHE A 45 -12.64 -10.24 -13.12
C PHE A 45 -14.04 -10.04 -12.55
N SER A 46 -14.15 -9.96 -11.23
CA SER A 46 -15.35 -9.41 -10.58
C SER A 46 -15.13 -7.90 -10.35
N LYS A 47 -16.11 -7.05 -10.66
CA LYS A 47 -16.06 -5.60 -10.37
C LYS A 47 -16.16 -5.27 -8.86
N LYS A 48 -16.50 -6.25 -8.03
CA LYS A 48 -16.81 -6.08 -6.61
C LYS A 48 -15.72 -5.41 -5.76
N PRO A 49 -14.40 -5.62 -5.98
CA PRO A 49 -13.36 -4.93 -5.20
C PRO A 49 -13.28 -3.42 -5.45
N TRP A 50 -13.84 -2.94 -6.56
CA TRP A 50 -13.69 -1.54 -6.99
C TRP A 50 -14.90 -0.65 -6.63
N GLU A 51 -16.09 -1.24 -6.51
CA GLU A 51 -17.32 -0.51 -6.22
C GLU A 51 -17.27 0.14 -4.82
N GLY A 52 -17.41 1.46 -4.76
CA GLY A 52 -17.35 2.23 -3.52
C GLY A 52 -15.94 2.50 -2.98
N LEU A 53 -14.90 1.92 -3.59
CA LEU A 53 -13.51 2.10 -3.17
C LEU A 53 -12.91 3.42 -3.69
N PHE A 54 -13.24 3.80 -4.93
CA PHE A 54 -12.54 4.85 -5.66
C PHE A 54 -13.24 6.21 -5.57
N SER A 55 -12.46 7.24 -5.24
CA SER A 55 -12.87 8.65 -5.35
C SER A 55 -11.81 9.46 -6.12
N ALA A 56 -12.24 10.57 -6.73
CA ALA A 56 -11.35 11.46 -7.49
C ALA A 56 -11.60 12.92 -7.12
N LYS A 57 -10.52 13.69 -6.94
CA LYS A 57 -10.56 15.13 -6.62
C LYS A 57 -9.70 15.93 -7.58
N LYS A 58 -10.12 17.18 -7.83
CA LYS A 58 -9.43 18.16 -8.68
C LYS A 58 -9.35 17.77 -10.17
N PHE A 59 -10.19 16.85 -10.64
CA PHE A 59 -10.37 16.57 -12.05
C PHE A 59 -11.49 17.46 -12.63
N SER A 60 -11.22 18.09 -13.76
CA SER A 60 -12.18 18.87 -14.54
C SER A 60 -12.91 17.99 -15.56
N ARG A 61 -13.87 18.58 -16.30
CA ARG A 61 -14.52 17.90 -17.43
C ARG A 61 -13.55 17.56 -18.57
N ASN A 62 -12.43 18.27 -18.69
CA ASN A 62 -11.45 18.01 -19.75
C ASN A 62 -10.51 16.84 -19.38
N ASP A 63 -10.45 16.45 -18.10
CA ASP A 63 -9.55 15.41 -17.62
C ASP A 63 -10.19 14.01 -17.63
N GLN A 64 -11.37 13.84 -18.25
CA GLN A 64 -12.11 12.57 -18.20
C GLN A 64 -11.36 11.40 -18.83
N SER A 65 -10.62 11.64 -19.92
CA SER A 65 -9.81 10.60 -20.55
C SER A 65 -8.64 10.18 -19.66
N GLU A 66 -7.98 11.14 -19.03
CA GLU A 66 -6.87 10.89 -18.10
C GLU A 66 -7.37 10.13 -16.87
N LEU A 67 -8.46 10.58 -16.25
CA LEU A 67 -9.08 9.93 -15.11
C LEU A 67 -9.49 8.48 -15.44
N LYS A 68 -10.05 8.24 -16.63
CA LYS A 68 -10.41 6.88 -17.07
C LYS A 68 -9.17 5.98 -17.23
N ASN A 69 -8.07 6.53 -17.73
CA ASN A 69 -6.81 5.78 -17.85
C ASN A 69 -6.27 5.43 -16.46
N ILE A 70 -6.21 6.41 -15.54
CA ILE A 70 -5.82 6.20 -14.14
C ILE A 70 -6.69 5.10 -13.49
N GLN A 71 -8.01 5.18 -13.63
CA GLN A 71 -8.93 4.17 -13.10
C GLN A 71 -8.63 2.77 -13.65
N THR A 72 -8.38 2.68 -14.96
CA THR A 72 -8.07 1.39 -15.62
C THR A 72 -6.75 0.81 -15.10
N THR A 73 -5.71 1.65 -14.98
CA THR A 73 -4.39 1.27 -14.47
C THR A 73 -4.47 0.79 -13.01
N LEU A 74 -5.20 1.50 -12.16
CA LEU A 74 -5.37 1.15 -10.74
C LEU A 74 -6.24 -0.10 -10.54
N GLN A 75 -7.32 -0.25 -11.32
CA GLN A 75 -8.13 -1.47 -11.33
C GLN A 75 -7.28 -2.70 -11.69
N ALA A 76 -6.49 -2.61 -12.76
CA ALA A 76 -5.61 -3.70 -13.16
C ALA A 76 -4.59 -4.03 -12.06
N SER A 77 -4.03 -3.02 -11.39
CA SER A 77 -3.05 -3.20 -10.31
C SER A 77 -3.66 -3.86 -9.08
N LEU A 78 -4.87 -3.46 -8.69
CA LEU A 78 -5.61 -4.06 -7.58
C LEU A 78 -5.88 -5.56 -7.86
N LEU A 79 -6.26 -5.88 -9.10
CA LEU A 79 -6.55 -7.25 -9.53
C LEU A 79 -5.29 -8.12 -9.67
N ASP A 80 -4.14 -7.50 -9.89
CA ASP A 80 -2.84 -8.16 -9.95
C ASP A 80 -2.31 -8.55 -8.54
N LEU A 81 -2.94 -8.11 -7.46
CA LEU A 81 -2.55 -8.42 -6.07
C LEU A 81 -3.41 -9.56 -5.46
N PRO A 82 -2.87 -10.30 -4.47
CA PRO A 82 -3.68 -11.26 -3.72
C PRO A 82 -4.88 -10.59 -3.04
N THR A 83 -6.04 -11.24 -3.10
CA THR A 83 -7.29 -10.68 -2.54
C THR A 83 -7.19 -10.41 -1.04
N THR A 84 -6.39 -11.19 -0.31
CA THR A 84 -6.08 -10.98 1.11
C THR A 84 -5.35 -9.67 1.36
N HIS A 85 -4.49 -9.23 0.44
CA HIS A 85 -3.73 -7.98 0.56
C HIS A 85 -4.63 -6.77 0.31
N THR A 86 -5.56 -6.91 -0.63
CA THR A 86 -6.50 -5.83 -0.99
C THR A 86 -7.68 -5.72 -0.03
N ALA A 87 -7.92 -6.72 0.83
CA ALA A 87 -9.08 -6.75 1.71
C ALA A 87 -9.08 -5.63 2.77
N ALA A 88 -7.89 -5.16 3.18
CA ALA A 88 -7.73 -4.09 4.16
C ALA A 88 -8.00 -2.70 3.56
N LEU A 89 -7.75 -2.49 2.25
CA LEU A 89 -8.02 -1.24 1.56
C LEU A 89 -9.53 -0.96 1.49
N LYS A 90 -9.96 0.18 2.04
CA LYS A 90 -11.36 0.64 2.11
C LYS A 90 -11.61 1.92 1.32
N GLU A 91 -10.58 2.75 1.12
CA GLU A 91 -10.70 4.00 0.39
C GLU A 91 -9.46 4.28 -0.45
N LEU A 92 -9.66 4.56 -1.73
CA LEU A 92 -8.64 4.96 -2.69
C LEU A 92 -9.04 6.30 -3.30
N GLU A 93 -8.34 7.36 -2.91
CA GLU A 93 -8.57 8.70 -3.44
C GLU A 93 -7.46 9.09 -4.42
N VAL A 94 -7.84 9.50 -5.63
CA VAL A 94 -6.91 10.08 -6.61
C VAL A 94 -7.08 11.59 -6.64
N ARG A 95 -5.96 12.31 -6.56
CA ARG A 95 -5.91 13.77 -6.65
C ARG A 95 -5.09 14.18 -7.87
N LYS A 96 -5.64 15.07 -8.69
CA LYS A 96 -4.85 15.83 -9.66
C LYS A 96 -4.28 17.08 -8.98
N ASP A 97 -3.25 16.88 -8.17
CA ASP A 97 -2.64 17.92 -7.36
C ASP A 97 -1.13 17.74 -7.29
N LYS A 98 -0.40 18.86 -7.28
CA LYS A 98 1.03 18.83 -7.02
C LYS A 98 1.24 18.73 -5.52
N HIS A 99 1.88 17.65 -5.08
CA HIS A 99 2.16 17.37 -3.68
C HIS A 99 3.59 16.86 -3.52
N GLU A 100 4.19 17.02 -2.34
CA GLU A 100 5.55 16.55 -2.07
C GLU A 100 5.66 15.02 -2.12
N SER A 101 4.59 14.33 -1.72
CA SER A 101 4.45 12.89 -1.87
C SER A 101 3.50 12.52 -3.01
N ARG A 102 3.89 11.52 -3.82
CA ARG A 102 3.06 10.90 -4.87
C ARG A 102 2.00 9.96 -4.32
N GLY A 103 2.25 9.39 -3.15
CA GLY A 103 1.32 8.50 -2.47
C GLY A 103 1.33 8.72 -0.95
N LEU A 104 0.21 8.44 -0.31
CA LEU A 104 0.09 8.42 1.14
C LEU A 104 -0.85 7.29 1.51
N ALA A 105 -0.45 6.43 2.44
CA ALA A 105 -1.31 5.37 2.92
C ALA A 105 -1.29 5.22 4.44
N ASN A 106 -2.38 4.67 4.95
CA ASN A 106 -2.45 4.09 6.29
C ASN A 106 -2.97 2.65 6.16
N SER A 107 -3.46 2.06 7.25
CA SER A 107 -3.93 0.67 7.26
C SER A 107 -5.13 0.37 6.36
N GLN A 108 -5.88 1.38 5.91
CA GLN A 108 -7.14 1.21 5.19
C GLN A 108 -7.37 2.20 4.04
N MET A 109 -6.67 3.33 4.02
CA MET A 109 -6.84 4.37 3.03
C MET A 109 -5.55 4.63 2.28
N MET A 110 -5.67 4.92 0.99
CA MET A 110 -4.60 5.41 0.13
C MET A 110 -5.04 6.67 -0.60
N ILE A 111 -4.13 7.62 -0.71
CA ILE A 111 -4.23 8.82 -1.55
C ILE A 111 -3.12 8.78 -2.59
N LEU A 112 -3.44 8.98 -3.86
CA LEU A 112 -2.46 9.12 -4.95
C LEU A 112 -2.53 10.52 -5.55
N ASN A 113 -1.42 11.25 -5.49
CA ASN A 113 -1.26 12.57 -6.11
C ASN A 113 -0.62 12.39 -7.49
N THR A 114 -1.43 12.52 -8.53
CA THR A 114 -1.09 12.06 -9.90
C THR A 114 -0.41 13.10 -10.78
N GLU A 115 -0.40 14.38 -10.39
CA GLU A 115 0.18 15.47 -11.21
C GLU A 115 1.69 15.28 -11.43
N SER A 116 2.40 14.65 -10.49
CA SER A 116 3.84 14.38 -10.58
C SER A 116 4.19 12.96 -11.03
N ILE A 117 3.20 12.13 -11.39
CA ILE A 117 3.40 10.77 -11.87
C ILE A 117 3.38 10.79 -13.40
N ALA A 118 4.51 10.47 -14.03
CA ALA A 118 4.70 10.70 -15.46
C ALA A 118 4.13 9.59 -16.34
N THR A 119 3.99 8.36 -15.81
CA THR A 119 3.64 7.18 -16.60
C THR A 119 2.68 6.25 -15.86
N ASP A 120 1.94 5.44 -16.62
CA ASP A 120 1.13 4.36 -16.03
C ASP A 120 2.00 3.36 -15.25
N GLU A 121 3.22 3.08 -15.71
CA GLU A 121 4.15 2.19 -15.03
C GLU A 121 4.54 2.71 -13.63
N GLU A 122 4.89 3.99 -13.54
CA GLU A 122 5.15 4.66 -12.27
C GLU A 122 3.88 4.69 -11.40
N LEU A 123 2.70 4.96 -11.96
CA LEU A 123 1.43 4.93 -11.22
C LEU A 123 1.18 3.57 -10.57
N ARG A 124 1.42 2.48 -11.30
CA ARG A 124 1.31 1.11 -10.77
C ARG A 124 2.33 0.85 -9.68
N ALA A 125 3.54 1.36 -9.83
CA ALA A 125 4.61 1.19 -8.84
C ALA A 125 4.30 1.97 -7.54
N VAL A 126 3.88 3.24 -7.64
CA VAL A 126 3.44 4.04 -6.48
C VAL A 126 2.25 3.36 -5.81
N PHE A 127 1.22 2.96 -6.54
CA PHE A 127 0.09 2.22 -5.97
C PHE A 127 0.54 0.93 -5.25
N THR A 128 1.47 0.18 -5.82
CA THR A 128 1.96 -1.07 -5.21
C THR A 128 2.79 -0.80 -3.96
N HIS A 129 3.59 0.27 -3.95
CA HIS A 129 4.30 0.75 -2.75
C HIS A 129 3.30 1.08 -1.63
N GLU A 130 2.28 1.89 -1.92
CA GLU A 130 1.26 2.26 -0.93
C GLU A 130 0.43 1.05 -0.45
N MET A 131 0.19 0.06 -1.31
CA MET A 131 -0.38 -1.22 -0.90
C MET A 131 0.53 -1.98 0.06
N GLY A 132 1.85 -1.80 -0.03
CA GLY A 132 2.82 -2.30 0.94
C GLY A 132 2.52 -1.79 2.34
N HIS A 133 2.24 -0.49 2.51
CA HIS A 133 1.83 0.07 3.80
C HIS A 133 0.48 -0.49 4.29
N ILE A 134 -0.51 -0.67 3.40
CA ILE A 134 -1.81 -1.26 3.78
C ILE A 134 -1.64 -2.72 4.22
N VAL A 135 -0.77 -3.47 3.56
CA VAL A 135 -0.45 -4.85 3.94
C VAL A 135 0.24 -4.88 5.29
N ASP A 136 1.24 -4.04 5.49
CA ASP A 136 2.00 -3.91 6.73
C ASP A 136 1.10 -3.54 7.91
N LEU A 137 0.33 -2.46 7.77
CA LEU A 137 -0.41 -1.83 8.86
C LEU A 137 -1.86 -2.30 8.99
N GLY A 138 -2.37 -3.04 8.01
CA GLY A 138 -3.77 -3.46 7.95
C GLY A 138 -3.95 -4.97 7.87
N MET A 139 -3.12 -5.68 7.09
CA MET A 139 -3.24 -7.13 6.91
C MET A 139 -2.43 -7.92 7.93
N LEU A 140 -1.17 -7.52 8.18
CA LEU A 140 -0.29 -8.22 9.11
C LEU A 140 -0.58 -7.88 10.57
N THR A 141 -1.29 -6.78 10.83
CA THR A 141 -1.55 -6.31 12.17
C THR A 141 -2.37 -7.28 13.01
N THR A 142 -1.87 -7.51 14.22
CA THR A 142 -2.50 -8.34 15.25
C THR A 142 -2.88 -7.49 16.44
N ASN A 143 -3.92 -7.89 17.18
CA ASN A 143 -4.25 -7.27 18.45
C ASN A 143 -3.39 -7.89 19.57
N SER A 144 -2.74 -7.06 20.38
CA SER A 144 -2.09 -7.47 21.63
C SER A 144 -2.11 -6.32 22.63
N TYR A 145 -1.90 -6.65 23.91
CA TYR A 145 -1.74 -5.64 24.95
C TYR A 145 -0.31 -5.11 25.04
N THR A 146 0.67 -5.85 24.50
CA THR A 146 2.08 -5.47 24.57
C THR A 146 2.47 -4.65 23.34
N LYS A 147 2.95 -3.44 23.57
CA LYS A 147 3.39 -2.50 22.55
C LYS A 147 4.91 -2.48 22.41
N THR A 148 5.44 -2.14 21.23
CA THR A 148 6.88 -2.17 20.93
C THR A 148 7.49 -0.79 20.71
N VAL A 149 8.80 -0.71 20.49
CA VAL A 149 9.49 0.56 20.17
C VAL A 149 9.20 1.08 18.75
N PHE A 150 8.43 0.35 17.93
CA PHE A 150 8.00 0.79 16.61
C PHE A 150 6.67 1.55 16.67
N TRP A 151 6.61 2.70 16.01
CA TRP A 151 5.49 3.63 16.01
C TRP A 151 5.20 4.09 14.59
N THR A 152 3.92 4.07 14.20
CA THR A 152 3.39 4.50 12.91
C THR A 152 2.28 5.52 13.11
N SER A 153 2.44 6.74 12.59
CA SER A 153 1.40 7.79 12.58
C SER A 153 0.60 7.94 13.90
N GLY A 154 1.29 7.86 15.05
CA GLY A 154 0.69 7.97 16.38
C GLY A 154 0.19 6.67 17.02
N THR A 155 0.25 5.54 16.32
CA THR A 155 -0.09 4.20 16.80
C THR A 155 1.16 3.35 16.98
N GLN A 156 1.24 2.60 18.07
CA GLN A 156 2.38 1.75 18.39
C GLN A 156 2.16 0.34 17.84
N VAL A 157 3.18 -0.25 17.22
CA VAL A 157 3.11 -1.62 16.68
C VAL A 157 3.09 -2.62 17.83
N TYR A 158 2.24 -3.65 17.73
CA TYR A 158 2.05 -4.65 18.77
C TYR A 158 3.11 -5.75 18.70
N ALA A 159 3.48 -6.33 19.85
CA ALA A 159 4.60 -7.27 19.96
C ALA A 159 4.42 -8.60 19.21
N ASN A 160 3.21 -8.93 18.78
CA ASN A 160 2.90 -10.12 17.99
C ASN A 160 2.69 -9.82 16.50
N ASP A 161 2.96 -8.58 16.07
CA ASP A 161 2.87 -8.18 14.68
C ASP A 161 4.01 -8.83 13.88
N PRO A 162 3.72 -9.65 12.83
CA PRO A 162 4.75 -10.30 12.02
C PRO A 162 5.74 -9.33 11.39
N SER A 163 5.36 -8.08 11.12
CA SER A 163 6.26 -7.09 10.53
C SER A 163 7.45 -6.75 11.41
N LEU A 164 7.38 -7.01 12.73
CA LEU A 164 8.52 -6.83 13.63
C LEU A 164 9.72 -7.68 13.25
N ASP A 165 9.51 -8.91 12.79
CA ASP A 165 10.58 -9.78 12.31
C ASP A 165 11.29 -9.16 11.11
N PHE A 166 10.55 -8.48 10.24
CA PHE A 166 11.11 -7.74 9.11
C PHE A 166 11.86 -6.49 9.57
N TYR A 167 11.25 -5.66 10.44
CA TYR A 167 11.88 -4.41 10.88
C TYR A 167 13.20 -4.67 11.58
N HIS A 168 13.27 -5.68 12.46
CA HIS A 168 14.47 -6.02 13.21
C HIS A 168 15.67 -6.46 12.34
N LEU A 169 15.46 -6.74 11.06
CA LEU A 169 16.55 -7.04 10.12
C LEU A 169 17.46 -5.83 9.87
N SER A 170 16.95 -4.60 9.98
CA SER A 170 17.71 -3.38 9.67
C SER A 170 17.47 -2.22 10.64
N TRP A 171 16.52 -2.35 11.56
CA TRP A 171 16.04 -1.28 12.42
C TRP A 171 16.02 -1.68 13.89
N ILE A 172 16.35 -0.72 14.75
CA ILE A 172 16.26 -0.85 16.22
C ILE A 172 14.90 -0.32 16.69
N ASP A 173 14.43 0.76 16.08
CA ASP A 173 13.15 1.41 16.35
C ASP A 173 12.61 2.05 15.06
N TYR A 174 11.51 2.82 15.16
CA TYR A 174 10.84 3.44 14.00
C TYR A 174 11.67 4.45 13.19
N LYS A 175 12.83 4.89 13.66
CA LYS A 175 13.69 5.87 12.98
C LYS A 175 15.18 5.54 13.05
N THR A 176 15.60 4.67 13.96
CA THR A 176 17.00 4.34 14.21
C THR A 176 17.34 3.04 13.48
N LYS A 177 18.19 3.15 12.46
CA LYS A 177 18.79 1.98 11.79
C LYS A 177 19.72 1.25 12.75
N SER A 178 19.83 -0.07 12.58
CA SER A 178 20.89 -0.85 13.21
C SER A 178 22.26 -0.29 12.80
N PRO A 179 23.24 -0.17 13.72
CA PRO A 179 24.58 0.31 13.39
C PRO A 179 25.33 -0.63 12.43
N LEU A 180 24.86 -1.86 12.27
CA LEU A 180 25.40 -2.84 11.32
C LEU A 180 24.72 -2.79 9.94
N ALA A 181 23.58 -2.10 9.81
CA ALA A 181 22.87 -1.99 8.55
C ALA A 181 23.64 -1.07 7.59
N VAL A 182 23.95 -1.58 6.41
CA VAL A 182 24.62 -0.82 5.34
C VAL A 182 23.66 -0.51 4.20
N ARG A 183 24.01 0.42 3.30
CA ARG A 183 23.18 0.75 2.12
C ARG A 183 22.77 -0.50 1.34
N GLY A 184 23.68 -1.47 1.24
CA GLY A 184 23.47 -2.73 0.53
C GLY A 184 22.41 -3.65 1.13
N ASP A 185 21.91 -3.36 2.34
CA ASP A 185 20.87 -4.13 3.03
C ASP A 185 19.44 -3.62 2.75
N PHE A 186 19.31 -2.56 1.94
CA PHE A 186 18.04 -1.91 1.59
C PHE A 186 17.83 -1.94 0.08
N ILE A 187 16.57 -2.11 -0.35
CA ILE A 187 16.22 -2.12 -1.78
C ILE A 187 16.56 -0.78 -2.46
N SER A 188 16.26 0.32 -1.79
CA SER A 188 16.43 1.67 -2.31
C SER A 188 16.99 2.60 -1.23
N GLY A 189 17.36 3.82 -1.60
CA GLY A 189 17.72 4.85 -0.63
C GLY A 189 16.52 5.30 0.20
N TYR A 190 15.31 5.30 -0.39
CA TYR A 190 14.07 5.64 0.27
C TYR A 190 13.70 4.62 1.35
N ALA A 191 13.95 3.34 1.11
CA ALA A 191 13.84 2.27 2.10
C ALA A 191 14.72 2.50 3.36
N MET A 192 15.74 3.37 3.31
CA MET A 192 16.58 3.69 4.46
C MET A 192 16.01 4.79 5.37
N THR A 193 14.83 5.34 5.05
CA THR A 193 14.25 6.47 5.77
C THR A 193 13.43 6.04 6.98
N SER A 194 12.72 4.90 6.90
CA SER A 194 12.00 4.28 8.02
C SER A 194 11.80 2.77 7.78
N PRO A 195 11.51 1.97 8.82
CA PRO A 195 11.17 0.55 8.65
C PRO A 195 9.89 0.33 7.82
N PHE A 196 8.96 1.29 7.83
CA PHE A 196 7.72 1.23 7.05
C PHE A 196 8.00 1.45 5.56
N GLU A 197 8.89 2.39 5.23
CA GLU A 197 9.36 2.59 3.85
C GLU A 197 10.18 1.40 3.37
N ASP A 198 11.01 0.83 4.25
CA ASP A 198 11.77 -0.38 3.95
C ASP A 198 10.85 -1.56 3.58
N PHE A 199 9.76 -1.72 4.33
CA PHE A 199 8.74 -2.72 4.05
C PHE A 199 8.03 -2.44 2.73
N ALA A 200 7.51 -1.21 2.52
CA ALA A 200 6.75 -0.84 1.33
C ALA A 200 7.58 -0.95 0.04
N GLU A 201 8.83 -0.46 0.06
CA GLU A 201 9.77 -0.60 -1.04
C GLU A 201 10.10 -2.08 -1.30
N SER A 202 10.28 -2.89 -0.26
CA SER A 202 10.53 -4.33 -0.41
C SER A 202 9.32 -5.09 -0.94
N TYR A 203 8.11 -4.71 -0.55
CA TYR A 203 6.85 -5.26 -1.05
C TYR A 203 6.68 -4.97 -2.54
N LEU A 204 6.85 -3.69 -2.93
CA LEU A 204 6.88 -3.24 -4.32
C LEU A 204 7.90 -4.05 -5.13
N PHE A 205 9.14 -4.12 -4.64
CA PHE A 205 10.23 -4.77 -5.35
C PHE A 205 10.02 -6.27 -5.50
N TYR A 206 9.46 -6.93 -4.48
CA TYR A 206 9.09 -8.34 -4.58
C TYR A 206 8.02 -8.58 -5.65
N ARG A 207 7.01 -7.71 -5.69
CA ARG A 207 5.86 -7.88 -6.59
C ARG A 207 6.19 -7.54 -8.05
N LEU A 208 6.94 -6.46 -8.29
CA LEU A 208 7.19 -5.93 -9.64
C LEU A 208 8.59 -6.21 -10.16
N HIS A 209 9.54 -6.56 -9.29
CA HIS A 209 10.96 -6.73 -9.64
C HIS A 209 11.57 -8.00 -9.00
N GLY A 210 10.79 -9.08 -8.89
CA GLY A 210 11.20 -10.30 -8.20
C GLY A 210 12.51 -10.90 -8.73
N GLU A 211 12.79 -10.78 -10.03
CA GLU A 211 14.07 -11.14 -10.65
C GLU A 211 15.25 -10.38 -10.08
N LYS A 212 15.11 -9.05 -9.95
CA LYS A 212 16.14 -8.19 -9.40
C LYS A 212 16.28 -8.42 -7.91
N PHE A 213 15.18 -8.62 -7.17
CA PHE A 213 15.24 -8.89 -5.72
C PHE A 213 16.00 -10.19 -5.45
N ARG A 214 15.69 -11.28 -6.16
CA ARG A 214 16.45 -12.54 -6.05
C ARG A 214 17.91 -12.39 -6.42
N GLN A 215 18.24 -11.55 -7.41
CA GLN A 215 19.63 -11.30 -7.76
C GLN A 215 20.37 -10.62 -6.60
N ILE A 216 19.82 -9.52 -6.07
CA ILE A 216 20.53 -8.71 -5.07
C ILE A 216 20.56 -9.36 -3.69
N SER A 217 19.58 -10.22 -3.39
CA SER A 217 19.57 -10.99 -2.15
C SER A 217 20.75 -11.96 -2.03
N THR A 218 21.39 -12.35 -3.14
CA THR A 218 22.61 -13.18 -3.10
C THR A 218 23.82 -12.44 -2.53
N TYR A 219 23.80 -11.11 -2.47
CA TYR A 219 24.93 -10.30 -2.02
C TYR A 219 24.78 -9.77 -0.58
N SER A 220 23.59 -9.83 0.02
CA SER A 220 23.34 -9.41 1.40
C SER A 220 22.47 -10.43 2.12
N LYS A 221 22.94 -10.91 3.29
CA LYS A 221 22.16 -11.79 4.17
C LYS A 221 20.89 -11.12 4.67
N VAL A 222 20.92 -9.79 4.86
CA VAL A 222 19.77 -9.00 5.29
C VAL A 222 18.74 -8.93 4.17
N LEU A 223 19.16 -8.63 2.93
CA LEU A 223 18.25 -8.68 1.77
C LEU A 223 17.70 -10.09 1.51
N ALA A 224 18.50 -11.14 1.72
CA ALA A 224 18.01 -12.52 1.67
C ALA A 224 16.91 -12.77 2.70
N ALA A 225 17.08 -12.33 3.95
CA ALA A 225 16.05 -12.46 4.96
C ALA A 225 14.78 -11.65 4.62
N LYS A 226 14.93 -10.43 4.10
CA LYS A 226 13.80 -9.61 3.63
C LYS A 226 13.05 -10.28 2.47
N TYR A 227 13.77 -10.84 1.50
CA TYR A 227 13.19 -11.60 0.40
C TYR A 227 12.40 -12.80 0.90
N GLU A 228 12.98 -13.59 1.81
CA GLU A 228 12.32 -14.77 2.38
C GLU A 228 11.12 -14.40 3.24
N PHE A 229 11.17 -13.27 3.95
CA PHE A 229 10.00 -12.73 4.65
C PHE A 229 8.87 -12.40 3.68
N MET A 230 9.16 -11.63 2.62
CA MET A 230 8.17 -11.30 1.59
C MET A 230 7.59 -12.56 0.96
N LYS A 231 8.44 -13.52 0.59
CA LYS A 231 8.01 -14.78 0.02
C LYS A 231 7.11 -15.57 0.95
N ASN A 232 7.58 -15.89 2.15
CA ASN A 232 6.93 -16.89 2.99
C ASN A 232 5.83 -16.29 3.89
N GLN A 233 6.08 -15.11 4.47
CA GLN A 233 5.16 -14.48 5.40
C GLN A 233 4.10 -13.65 4.70
N VAL A 234 4.48 -12.88 3.69
CA VAL A 234 3.56 -11.97 2.99
C VAL A 234 2.84 -12.67 1.86
N PHE A 235 3.57 -13.19 0.87
CA PHE A 235 3.02 -13.76 -0.37
C PHE A 235 2.80 -15.28 -0.35
N LYS A 236 2.96 -15.93 0.81
CA LYS A 236 2.67 -17.37 1.03
C LYS A 236 3.31 -18.31 0.00
N GLY A 237 4.55 -18.03 -0.37
CA GLY A 237 5.38 -18.81 -1.29
C GLY A 237 5.24 -18.44 -2.76
N VAL A 238 4.32 -17.54 -3.14
CA VAL A 238 4.14 -17.12 -4.53
C VAL A 238 5.29 -16.22 -4.97
N GLU A 239 5.98 -16.59 -6.05
CA GLU A 239 7.07 -15.81 -6.65
C GLU A 239 6.61 -15.06 -7.90
N TYR A 240 7.19 -13.88 -8.10
CA TYR A 240 6.88 -13.00 -9.23
C TYR A 240 8.13 -12.73 -10.07
N GLN A 241 7.89 -12.36 -11.33
CA GLN A 241 8.92 -12.05 -12.32
C GLN A 241 10.04 -13.09 -12.32
N THR A 242 9.74 -14.37 -12.54
CA THR A 242 10.69 -15.49 -12.37
C THR A 242 11.74 -15.62 -13.46
N GLN A 243 11.62 -14.82 -14.53
CA GLN A 243 12.62 -14.72 -15.58
C GLN A 243 13.98 -14.25 -15.04
N LYS A 244 15.03 -14.53 -15.80
CA LYS A 244 16.38 -14.07 -15.47
C LYS A 244 16.44 -12.54 -15.56
N ALA A 245 17.01 -11.91 -14.55
CA ALA A 245 17.25 -10.47 -14.55
C ALA A 245 18.18 -10.10 -15.72
N GLU A 246 17.92 -8.93 -16.32
CA GLU A 246 18.84 -8.34 -17.28
C GLU A 246 20.20 -8.06 -16.62
N ASN A 247 21.27 -8.27 -17.37
CA ASN A 247 22.61 -7.94 -16.87
C ASN A 247 22.72 -6.43 -16.64
N GLY A 248 23.42 -6.01 -15.59
CA GLY A 248 23.75 -4.60 -15.35
C GLY A 248 22.82 -3.84 -14.41
N PHE A 249 21.93 -4.53 -13.68
CA PHE A 249 21.19 -3.88 -12.59
C PHE A 249 22.12 -3.44 -11.45
N LEU A 250 22.20 -2.13 -11.21
CA LEU A 250 23.05 -1.52 -10.18
C LEU A 250 22.22 -1.07 -8.96
N HIS A 251 21.94 -2.02 -8.07
CA HIS A 251 21.04 -1.79 -6.92
C HIS A 251 21.45 -0.62 -6.01
N ASN A 252 22.74 -0.44 -5.74
CA ASN A 252 23.22 0.59 -4.82
C ASN A 252 22.97 2.04 -5.31
N LEU A 253 22.59 2.24 -6.57
CA LEU A 253 22.35 3.57 -7.16
C LEU A 253 20.87 4.00 -7.11
N ILE A 254 19.97 3.11 -6.72
CA ILE A 254 18.54 3.39 -6.76
C ILE A 254 18.15 4.16 -5.51
N TRP A 255 17.64 5.37 -5.68
CA TRP A 255 17.06 6.10 -4.56
C TRP A 255 15.63 5.64 -4.29
N ASP A 256 14.86 5.37 -5.32
CA ASP A 256 13.41 5.17 -5.25
C ASP A 256 13.00 4.01 -6.18
N ALA A 257 12.42 2.96 -5.60
CA ALA A 257 12.05 1.77 -6.35
C ALA A 257 10.86 1.99 -7.30
N THR A 258 10.03 3.02 -7.07
CA THR A 258 8.87 3.32 -7.94
C THR A 258 9.26 3.78 -9.34
N LEU A 259 10.53 4.16 -9.53
CA LEU A 259 11.09 4.62 -10.80
C LEU A 259 11.86 3.53 -11.55
N VAL A 260 11.91 2.30 -11.02
CA VAL A 260 12.57 1.16 -11.67
C VAL A 260 11.60 0.52 -12.67
N LYS A 261 12.10 0.19 -13.86
CA LYS A 261 11.27 -0.38 -14.94
C LYS A 261 11.00 -1.89 -14.78
N PHE A 262 9.82 -2.36 -15.23
CA PHE A 262 9.37 -3.76 -15.15
C PHE A 262 8.49 -4.25 -16.32
#